data_AF-A0A7M1AZP7-F1
#
_entry.id   AF-A0A7M1AZP7-F1
#
_cell.length_a   1.000
_cell.length_b   1.000
_cell.length_c   1.000
_cell.angle_alpha   90.00
_cell.angle_beta   90.00
_cell.angle_gamma   90.00
#
_symmetry.space_group_name_H-M   'P 1'
#
loop_
_entity.id
_entity.type
_entity.pdbx_description
1 polymer ?
#
loop_
_entity_poly.entity_id
_entity_poly.type
_entity_poly.pdbx_seq_one_letter_code
_entity_poly.pdbx_strand_id
1 'polypeptide(L)'
;MLFTKWHKKLNIQGEKKMSEPQQIVFDHNGKKYKIDEFYKSLLFQFIMDSNFLRNERDLLLVIKRKTLHFGKVSDHLSFSWLMKATGLKRVTLRNTINTAEQKGLITIKKSKGGRIDSATKYSEYRISSTMLQYVGKEWLKIKDGEGFAESYIYE
;
A
#
# COMPACT_ATOMS: atom_id res chain seq x y z
N MET A 1 -8.79 53.12 -29.17
CA MET A 1 -7.79 52.24 -28.52
C MET A 1 -8.44 51.65 -27.27
N LEU A 2 -9.26 50.60 -27.43
CA LEU A 2 -8.90 49.17 -27.25
C LEU A 2 -8.41 48.83 -25.83
N PHE A 3 -9.33 48.82 -24.86
CA PHE A 3 -9.24 47.95 -23.67
C PHE A 3 -10.65 47.43 -23.34
N THR A 4 -11.13 46.50 -24.15
CA THR A 4 -12.33 45.72 -23.87
C THR A 4 -12.06 44.24 -24.17
N LYS A 5 -12.56 43.38 -23.28
CA LYS A 5 -12.60 41.90 -23.32
C LYS A 5 -11.36 41.15 -22.85
N TRP A 6 -11.21 40.95 -21.54
CA TRP A 6 -10.58 39.74 -20.97
C TRP A 6 -11.23 39.21 -19.68
N HIS A 7 -12.53 39.43 -19.47
CA HIS A 7 -13.32 38.62 -18.52
C HIS A 7 -13.98 37.45 -19.26
N LYS A 8 -13.18 36.43 -19.58
CA LYS A 8 -13.71 35.15 -20.03
C LYS A 8 -13.94 34.28 -18.80
N LYS A 9 -15.22 34.07 -18.49
CA LYS A 9 -15.80 33.10 -17.56
C LYS A 9 -14.86 31.91 -17.28
N LEU A 10 -14.23 31.90 -16.11
CA LEU A 10 -13.82 30.64 -15.49
C LEU A 10 -15.09 30.01 -14.93
N ASN A 11 -15.69 29.17 -15.76
CA ASN A 11 -16.72 28.23 -15.36
C ASN A 11 -16.02 27.23 -14.43
N ILE A 12 -16.14 27.42 -13.11
CA ILE A 12 -15.64 26.49 -12.10
C ILE A 12 -16.55 25.26 -12.15
N GLN A 13 -16.31 24.42 -13.15
CA GLN A 13 -16.92 23.11 -13.28
C GLN A 13 -16.16 22.14 -12.38
N GLY A 14 -16.85 21.69 -11.33
CA GLY A 14 -16.51 20.47 -10.63
C GLY A 14 -15.33 20.61 -9.68
N GLU A 15 -15.59 21.12 -8.49
CA GLU A 15 -14.95 20.52 -7.33
C GLU A 15 -15.28 19.03 -7.38
N LYS A 16 -14.36 18.22 -7.91
CA LYS A 16 -14.33 16.79 -7.61
C LYS A 16 -14.28 16.76 -6.09
N LYS A 17 -15.41 16.44 -5.45
CA LYS A 17 -15.41 15.97 -4.06
C LYS A 17 -14.25 15.00 -3.97
N MET A 18 -13.22 15.38 -3.22
CA MET A 18 -12.16 14.47 -2.85
C MET A 18 -12.91 13.32 -2.19
N SER A 19 -13.02 12.19 -2.91
CA SER A 19 -13.61 10.99 -2.34
C SER A 19 -12.86 10.74 -1.04
N GLU A 20 -13.59 10.64 0.07
CA GLU A 20 -12.97 10.30 1.35
C GLU A 20 -12.07 9.08 1.13
N PRO A 21 -10.83 9.10 1.64
CA PRO A 21 -9.92 7.99 1.46
C PRO A 21 -10.63 6.73 1.94
N GLN A 22 -10.79 5.74 1.06
CA GLN A 22 -11.33 4.43 1.43
C GLN A 22 -10.54 3.94 2.64
N GLN A 23 -11.19 3.88 3.80
CA GLN A 23 -10.50 3.54 5.03
C GLN A 23 -10.08 2.08 4.94
N ILE A 24 -8.81 1.79 5.21
CA ILE A 24 -8.38 0.40 5.30
C ILE A 24 -8.90 -0.17 6.61
N VAL A 25 -9.62 -1.27 6.48
CA VAL A 25 -10.21 -1.99 7.60
C VAL A 25 -9.49 -3.31 7.81
N PHE A 26 -9.20 -3.61 9.06
CA PHE A 26 -8.78 -4.93 9.50
C PHE A 26 -10.00 -5.69 10.03
N ASP A 27 -10.32 -6.85 9.47
CA ASP A 27 -11.39 -7.71 9.94
C ASP A 27 -10.82 -8.79 10.89
N HIS A 28 -11.38 -8.84 12.10
CA HIS A 28 -11.10 -9.87 13.09
C HIS A 28 -12.39 -10.31 13.78
N ASN A 29 -12.72 -11.60 13.66
CA ASN A 29 -13.94 -12.20 14.24
C ASN A 29 -15.23 -11.45 13.88
N GLY A 30 -15.33 -10.94 12.64
CA GLY A 30 -16.50 -10.20 12.16
C GLY A 30 -16.57 -8.74 12.65
N LYS A 31 -15.57 -8.27 13.40
CA LYS A 31 -15.40 -6.87 13.77
C LYS A 31 -14.43 -6.18 12.81
N LYS A 32 -14.83 -4.98 12.37
CA LYS A 32 -14.09 -4.12 11.46
C LYS A 32 -13.33 -3.04 12.25
N TYR A 33 -12.01 -3.07 12.17
CA TYR A 33 -11.09 -2.17 12.86
C TYR A 33 -10.45 -1.18 11.90
N LYS A 34 -10.42 0.09 12.26
CA LYS A 34 -9.70 1.09 11.47
C LYS A 34 -8.20 0.95 11.69
N ILE A 35 -7.44 0.73 10.61
CA ILE A 35 -5.97 0.68 10.68
C ILE A 35 -5.43 2.07 11.03
N ASP A 36 -4.66 2.15 12.12
CA ASP A 36 -4.00 3.37 12.60
C ASP A 36 -2.49 3.37 12.34
N GLU A 37 -1.81 4.44 12.76
CA GLU A 37 -0.34 4.56 12.62
C GLU A 37 0.41 3.54 13.48
N PHE A 38 -0.17 3.07 14.58
CA PHE A 38 0.44 2.04 15.41
C PHE A 38 0.52 0.70 14.67
N TYR A 39 -0.58 0.27 14.03
CA TYR A 39 -0.57 -0.90 13.15
C TYR A 39 0.47 -0.76 12.03
N LYS A 40 0.52 0.40 11.36
CA LYS A 40 1.48 0.64 10.27
C LYS A 40 2.93 0.60 10.75
N SER A 41 3.19 1.01 11.99
CA SER A 41 4.51 0.96 12.62
C SER A 41 4.86 -0.47 13.04
N LEU A 42 3.90 -1.22 13.59
CA LEU A 42 4.10 -2.63 13.95
C LEU A 42 4.42 -3.49 12.72
N LEU A 43 3.72 -3.26 11.59
CA LEU A 43 4.04 -3.94 10.34
C LEU A 43 5.44 -3.58 9.82
N PHE A 44 5.87 -2.33 9.97
CA PHE A 44 7.23 -1.93 9.62
C PHE A 44 8.25 -2.68 10.48
N GLN A 45 8.06 -2.69 11.79
CA GLN A 45 8.93 -3.40 12.72
C GLN A 45 8.99 -4.90 12.41
N PHE A 46 7.83 -5.52 12.16
CA PHE A 46 7.76 -6.92 11.74
C PHE A 46 8.60 -7.21 10.49
N ILE A 47 8.53 -6.35 9.48
CA ILE A 47 9.34 -6.50 8.25
C ILE A 47 10.84 -6.34 8.54
N MET A 48 11.21 -5.42 9.43
CA MET A 48 12.61 -5.15 9.79
C MET A 48 13.23 -6.28 10.61
N ASP A 49 12.48 -6.85 11.55
CA ASP A 49 12.94 -7.90 12.47
C ASP A 49 12.87 -9.30 11.87
N SER A 50 12.11 -9.47 10.79
CA SER A 50 12.01 -10.74 10.09
C SER A 50 13.34 -11.11 9.40
N ASN A 51 13.59 -12.42 9.34
CA ASN A 51 14.72 -13.03 8.61
C ASN A 51 14.53 -13.03 7.07
N PHE A 52 13.83 -12.02 6.53
CA PHE A 52 13.71 -11.84 5.08
C PHE A 52 15.05 -11.44 4.48
N LEU A 53 15.29 -11.84 3.24
CA LEU A 53 16.47 -11.39 2.51
C LEU A 53 16.40 -9.86 2.34
N ARG A 54 17.55 -9.19 2.32
CA ARG A 54 17.64 -7.72 2.20
C ARG A 54 16.74 -7.18 1.07
N ASN A 55 16.83 -7.76 -0.12
CA ASN A 55 16.04 -7.33 -1.27
C ASN A 55 14.53 -7.55 -1.08
N GLU A 56 14.13 -8.62 -0.38
CA GLU A 56 12.73 -8.89 -0.06
C GLU A 56 12.20 -7.85 0.93
N ARG A 57 13.01 -7.51 1.95
CA ARG A 57 12.71 -6.46 2.91
C ARG A 57 12.53 -5.11 2.19
N ASP A 58 13.46 -4.72 1.33
CA ASP A 58 13.37 -3.48 0.56
C ASP A 58 12.12 -3.43 -0.31
N LEU A 59 11.80 -4.54 -1.00
CA LEU A 59 10.58 -4.68 -1.79
C LEU A 59 9.31 -4.53 -0.93
N LEU A 60 9.25 -5.19 0.22
CA LEU A 60 8.12 -5.14 1.15
C LEU A 60 7.92 -3.73 1.71
N LEU A 61 9.00 -3.05 2.10
CA LEU A 61 8.94 -1.67 2.59
C LEU A 61 8.42 -0.71 1.53
N VAL A 62 8.87 -0.85 0.28
CA VAL A 62 8.38 -0.06 -0.85
C VAL A 62 6.90 -0.31 -1.10
N ILE A 63 6.46 -1.57 -1.13
CA ILE A 63 5.05 -1.91 -1.33
C ILE A 63 4.20 -1.38 -0.16
N LYS A 64 4.60 -1.63 1.09
CA LYS A 64 3.93 -1.13 2.31
C LYS A 64 3.77 0.39 2.31
N ARG A 65 4.81 1.12 1.88
CA ARG A 65 4.76 2.58 1.73
C ARG A 65 3.80 3.00 0.63
N LYS A 66 3.72 2.26 -0.47
CA LYS A 66 2.81 2.59 -1.57
C LYS A 66 1.37 2.19 -1.31
N THR A 67 1.12 1.20 -0.45
CA THR A 67 -0.22 0.73 -0.11
C THR A 67 -0.69 1.36 1.20
N LEU A 68 -0.38 0.72 2.32
CA LEU A 68 -1.00 0.98 3.62
C LEU A 68 -0.73 2.38 4.14
N HIS A 69 0.46 2.93 3.85
CA HIS A 69 0.78 4.30 4.25
C HIS A 69 -0.11 5.34 3.56
N PHE A 70 -0.57 5.07 2.32
CA PHE A 70 -1.53 5.90 1.59
C PHE A 70 -2.99 5.47 1.76
N GLY A 71 -3.31 4.64 2.76
CA GLY A 71 -4.70 4.26 3.03
C GLY A 71 -5.30 3.33 1.98
N LYS A 72 -4.49 2.53 1.25
CA LYS A 72 -4.99 1.51 0.34
C LYS A 72 -4.36 0.14 0.58
N VAL A 73 -5.11 -0.91 0.24
CA VAL A 73 -4.68 -2.32 0.44
C VAL A 73 -3.73 -2.78 -0.66
N SER A 74 -3.89 -2.24 -1.87
CA SER A 74 -3.08 -2.56 -3.05
C SER A 74 -2.74 -1.29 -3.84
N ASP A 75 -1.72 -1.37 -4.69
CA ASP A 75 -1.36 -0.29 -5.59
C ASP A 75 -0.88 -0.79 -6.96
N HIS A 76 -1.10 0.02 -7.98
CA HIS A 76 -0.57 -0.20 -9.32
C HIS A 76 0.87 0.30 -9.41
N LEU A 77 1.81 -0.64 -9.44
CA LEU A 77 3.23 -0.32 -9.52
C LEU A 77 3.79 -0.84 -10.84
N SER A 78 4.44 0.05 -11.60
CA SER A 78 5.20 -0.35 -12.77
C SER A 78 6.53 -0.96 -12.36
N PHE A 79 7.03 -1.90 -13.18
CA PHE A 79 8.30 -2.57 -12.90
C PHE A 79 9.47 -1.57 -12.90
N SER A 80 9.46 -0.60 -13.81
CA SER A 80 10.48 0.47 -13.87
C SER A 80 10.45 1.38 -12.63
N TRP A 81 9.28 1.66 -12.08
CA TRP A 81 9.16 2.41 -10.83
C TRP A 81 9.67 1.61 -9.64
N LEU A 82 9.33 0.32 -9.55
CA LEU A 82 9.84 -0.57 -8.51
C LEU A 82 11.37 -0.70 -8.55
N MET A 83 11.98 -0.78 -9.73
CA MET A 83 13.44 -0.76 -9.87
C MET A 83 14.05 0.51 -9.27
N LYS A 84 13.47 1.68 -9.57
CA LYS A 84 13.95 2.95 -9.01
C LYS A 84 13.76 3.04 -7.50
N ALA A 85 12.60 2.60 -7.00
CA ALA A 85 12.26 2.68 -5.58
C ALA A 85 13.07 1.70 -4.71
N THR A 86 13.40 0.52 -5.24
CA THR A 86 14.18 -0.51 -4.52
C THR A 86 15.68 -0.43 -4.80
N GLY A 87 16.11 0.29 -5.85
CA GLY A 87 17.51 0.30 -6.32
C GLY A 87 17.96 -1.01 -6.98
N LEU A 88 17.05 -1.98 -7.19
CA LEU A 88 17.38 -3.29 -7.72
C LEU A 88 17.47 -3.29 -9.25
N LYS A 89 18.46 -4.00 -9.79
CA LYS A 89 18.59 -4.27 -11.23
C LYS A 89 17.45 -5.18 -11.69
N ARG A 90 17.12 -5.11 -12.99
CA ARG A 90 15.99 -5.83 -13.60
C ARG A 90 15.94 -7.31 -13.23
N VAL A 91 17.04 -8.05 -13.41
CA VAL A 91 17.09 -9.50 -13.14
C VAL A 91 16.88 -9.78 -11.66
N THR A 92 17.58 -9.03 -10.80
CA THR A 92 17.46 -9.15 -9.34
C THR A 92 16.05 -8.86 -8.87
N LEU A 93 15.45 -7.74 -9.29
CA LEU A 93 14.08 -7.39 -8.92
C LEU A 93 13.08 -8.46 -9.37
N ARG A 94 13.22 -8.98 -10.59
CA ARG A 94 12.34 -10.05 -11.09
C ARG A 94 12.43 -11.30 -10.22
N ASN A 95 13.64 -11.72 -9.86
CA ASN A 95 13.85 -12.86 -8.98
C ASN A 95 13.28 -12.60 -7.58
N THR A 96 13.57 -11.43 -6.99
CA THR A 96 13.06 -11.03 -5.68
C THR A 96 11.53 -11.01 -5.66
N ILE A 97 10.87 -10.47 -6.69
CA ILE A 97 9.40 -10.47 -6.79
C ILE A 97 8.86 -11.90 -6.85
N ASN A 98 9.45 -12.75 -7.70
CA ASN A 98 9.01 -14.14 -7.82
C ASN A 98 9.19 -14.91 -6.51
N THR A 99 10.33 -14.76 -5.84
CA THR A 99 10.60 -15.41 -4.55
C THR A 99 9.66 -14.89 -3.46
N ALA A 100 9.42 -13.57 -3.39
CA ALA A 100 8.50 -12.99 -2.42
C ALA A 100 7.04 -13.43 -2.66
N GLU A 101 6.62 -13.56 -3.92
CA GLU A 101 5.31 -14.11 -4.30
C GLU A 101 5.19 -15.59 -3.91
N GLN A 102 6.21 -16.41 -4.21
CA GLN A 102 6.26 -17.84 -3.85
C GLN A 102 6.25 -18.07 -2.34
N LYS A 103 6.96 -17.23 -1.57
CA LYS A 103 6.95 -17.26 -0.10
C LYS A 103 5.65 -16.72 0.51
N GLY A 104 4.72 -16.22 -0.31
CA GLY A 104 3.48 -15.62 0.17
C GLY A 104 3.70 -14.34 0.98
N LEU A 105 4.77 -13.58 0.72
CA LEU A 105 5.02 -12.28 1.36
C LEU A 105 4.21 -11.17 0.67
N ILE A 106 3.98 -11.31 -0.63
CA ILE A 106 3.19 -10.40 -1.44
C ILE A 106 2.18 -11.16 -2.30
N THR A 107 1.14 -10.45 -2.73
CA THR A 107 0.19 -10.91 -3.74
C THR A 107 0.24 -9.98 -4.93
N ILE A 108 0.24 -10.56 -6.13
CA ILE A 108 0.34 -9.80 -7.38
C ILE A 108 -0.85 -10.17 -8.26
N LYS A 109 -1.68 -9.17 -8.59
CA LYS A 109 -2.69 -9.32 -9.65
C LYS A 109 -2.12 -8.73 -10.93
N LYS A 110 -1.90 -9.60 -11.92
CA LYS A 110 -1.32 -9.20 -13.21
C LYS A 110 -2.30 -8.27 -13.94
N SER A 111 -1.82 -7.09 -14.32
CA SER A 111 -2.54 -6.14 -15.20
C SER A 111 -1.78 -6.00 -16.54
N LYS A 112 -2.28 -5.14 -17.45
CA LYS A 112 -1.77 -4.93 -18.83
C LYS A 112 -0.23 -4.86 -18.87
N GLY A 113 0.40 -5.98 -19.22
CA GLY A 113 1.84 -6.10 -19.49
C GLY A 113 2.78 -5.90 -18.29
N GLY A 114 2.30 -6.06 -17.05
CA GLY A 114 2.95 -5.63 -15.79
C GLY A 114 4.31 -6.25 -15.38
N ARG A 115 5.00 -6.99 -16.27
CA ARG A 115 6.38 -7.49 -16.07
C ARG A 115 7.39 -6.94 -17.09
N ILE A 116 6.95 -5.96 -17.88
CA ILE A 116 7.76 -5.27 -18.89
C ILE A 116 8.22 -3.94 -18.30
N ASP A 117 9.46 -3.53 -18.59
CA ASP A 117 10.00 -2.22 -18.21
C ASP A 117 9.32 -1.10 -19.00
N SER A 118 8.12 -0.74 -18.57
CA SER A 118 7.36 0.37 -19.11
C SER A 118 6.66 1.09 -17.97
N ALA A 119 6.66 2.42 -18.00
CA ALA A 119 5.93 3.23 -17.03
C ALA A 119 4.41 3.09 -17.17
N THR A 120 3.91 2.72 -18.36
CA THR A 120 2.48 2.59 -18.66
C THR A 120 1.93 1.20 -18.38
N LYS A 121 2.81 0.22 -18.14
CA LYS A 121 2.45 -1.17 -17.80
C LYS A 121 2.71 -1.40 -16.31
N TYR A 122 1.73 -1.93 -15.60
CA TYR A 122 1.79 -2.12 -14.16
C TYR A 122 1.23 -3.47 -13.74
N SER A 123 1.59 -3.90 -12.54
CA SER A 123 0.85 -4.95 -11.83
C SER A 123 0.28 -4.33 -10.55
N GLU A 124 -0.79 -4.93 -10.03
CA GLU A 124 -1.34 -4.57 -8.74
C GLU A 124 -0.62 -5.37 -7.66
N TYR A 125 0.05 -4.68 -6.73
CA TYR A 125 0.81 -5.29 -5.65
C TYR A 125 0.13 -5.05 -4.31
N ARG A 126 0.19 -6.07 -3.44
CA ARG A 126 -0.35 -6.05 -2.08
C ARG A 126 0.57 -6.84 -1.14
N ILE A 127 0.71 -6.38 0.11
CA ILE A 127 1.31 -7.19 1.19
C ILE A 127 0.34 -8.34 1.52
N SER A 128 0.86 -9.56 1.66
CA SER A 128 0.00 -10.74 1.79
C SER A 128 -0.98 -10.63 2.95
N SER A 129 -2.20 -11.12 2.73
CA SER A 129 -3.24 -11.10 3.76
C SER A 129 -2.81 -11.83 5.02
N THR A 130 -2.04 -12.91 4.90
CA THR A 130 -1.51 -13.66 6.05
C THR A 130 -0.61 -12.80 6.93
N MET A 131 0.31 -12.02 6.35
CA MET A 131 1.17 -11.11 7.09
C MET A 131 0.35 -10.00 7.77
N LEU A 132 -0.61 -9.42 7.04
CA LEU A 132 -1.50 -8.38 7.59
C LEU A 132 -2.36 -8.91 8.75
N GLN A 133 -2.81 -10.16 8.66
CA GLN A 133 -3.60 -10.84 9.69
C GLN A 133 -2.77 -11.17 10.92
N TYR A 134 -1.54 -11.65 10.74
CA TYR A 134 -0.62 -11.88 11.86
C TYR A 134 -0.36 -10.58 12.64
N VAL A 135 0.05 -9.52 11.93
CA VAL A 135 0.31 -8.21 12.56
C VAL A 135 -0.95 -7.62 13.18
N GLY A 136 -2.12 -7.81 12.57
CA GLY A 136 -3.38 -7.33 13.12
C GLY A 136 -3.78 -8.01 14.42
N LYS A 137 -3.53 -9.30 14.58
CA LYS A 137 -3.75 -10.02 15.84
C LYS A 137 -2.84 -9.52 16.95
N GLU A 138 -1.55 -9.34 16.65
CA GLU A 138 -0.60 -8.79 17.63
C GLU A 138 -0.95 -7.34 18.01
N TRP A 139 -1.36 -6.53 17.03
CA TRP A 139 -1.81 -5.16 17.26
C TRP A 139 -3.01 -5.09 18.20
N LEU A 140 -4.05 -5.90 17.98
CA LEU A 140 -5.22 -5.96 18.86
C LEU A 140 -4.84 -6.44 20.25
N LYS A 141 -4.05 -7.52 20.36
CA LYS A 141 -3.58 -8.05 21.64
C LYS A 141 -2.84 -6.99 22.47
N ILE A 142 -1.99 -6.18 21.84
CA ILE A 142 -1.27 -5.09 22.53
C ILE A 142 -2.26 -4.00 22.97
N LYS A 143 -3.21 -3.63 22.12
CA LYS A 143 -4.22 -2.61 22.48
C LYS A 143 -5.08 -3.04 23.66
N ASP A 144 -5.52 -4.30 23.66
CA ASP A 144 -6.33 -4.87 24.73
C ASP A 144 -5.54 -4.93 26.05
N GLY A 145 -4.25 -5.29 25.97
CA GLY A 145 -3.36 -5.40 27.13
C GLY A 145 -2.97 -4.05 27.76
N GLU A 146 -2.86 -2.99 26.95
CA GLU A 146 -2.44 -1.65 27.38
C GLU A 146 -3.63 -0.70 27.63
N GLY A 147 -4.88 -1.17 27.47
CA GLY A 147 -6.07 -0.37 27.71
C GLY A 147 -6.34 0.73 26.68
N PHE A 148 -5.79 0.61 25.46
CA PHE A 148 -6.10 1.56 24.39
C PHE A 148 -7.52 1.32 23.86
N ALA A 149 -8.34 2.39 23.80
CA ALA A 149 -9.69 2.30 23.26
C ALA A 149 -9.70 1.81 21.79
N GLU A 150 -10.39 0.71 21.54
CA GLU A 150 -10.62 0.16 20.20
C GLU A 150 -11.42 1.18 19.36
N SER A 151 -10.85 1.67 18.26
CA SER A 151 -11.57 2.51 17.30
C SER A 151 -12.32 1.65 16.30
N TYR A 152 -13.57 1.36 16.63
CA TYR A 152 -14.49 0.60 15.77
C TYR A 152 -15.03 1.45 14.63
N ILE A 153 -15.17 0.84 13.46
CA ILE A 153 -16.03 1.38 12.41
C ILE A 153 -17.37 0.68 12.60
N TYR A 154 -18.34 1.37 13.22
CA TYR A 154 -19.73 0.95 13.17
C TYR A 154 -20.23 1.12 11.72
N GLU A 155 -20.76 0.04 11.15
CA GLU A 155 -21.75 0.10 10.05
C GLU A 155 -23.12 -0.14 10.66
#